data_AF-A0A359F115-F1
#
_entry.id   AF-A0A359F115-F1
#
_cell.length_a   1.000
_cell.length_b   1.000
_cell.length_c   1.000
_cell.angle_alpha   90.00
_cell.angle_beta   90.00
_cell.angle_gamma   90.00
#
_symmetry.space_group_name_H-M   'P 1'
#
loop_
_entity.id
_entity.type
_entity.pdbx_description
1 polymer ?
#
loop_
_entity_poly.entity_id
_entity_poly.type
_entity_poly.pdbx_seq_one_letter_code
_entity_poly.pdbx_strand_id
1 'polypeptide(L)'
;MSDSPDLERFWLEFELSAPRLAPTDGTVTLDGGDDPARQLLWHGIGVTGYDLADCLAMVQQVLGDVPLPPIRSADLNPDLSSLEVNPGNVGVPVWRGIWSPWLYPHRPVAQGERAQH
;
A
#
# COMPACT_ATOMS: atom_id res chain seq x y z
N MET A 1 4.10 26.08 20.07
CA MET A 1 3.33 24.83 20.22
C MET A 1 3.14 24.31 18.81
N SER A 2 3.84 23.24 18.43
CA SER A 2 3.61 22.64 17.12
C SER A 2 2.23 21.99 17.15
N ASP A 3 1.30 22.56 16.41
CA ASP A 3 0.08 21.88 16.00
C ASP A 3 0.53 20.77 15.05
N SER A 4 0.82 19.60 15.61
CA SER A 4 1.11 18.42 14.81
C SER A 4 -0.24 17.89 14.35
N PRO A 5 -0.53 17.87 13.04
CA PRO A 5 -1.80 17.37 12.54
C PRO A 5 -2.01 15.93 13.03
N ASP A 6 -3.21 15.65 13.54
CA ASP A 6 -3.61 14.31 13.95
C ASP A 6 -3.52 13.34 12.77
N LEU A 7 -3.01 12.13 13.02
CA LEU A 7 -2.96 11.09 12.01
C LEU A 7 -4.28 10.33 11.97
N GLU A 8 -4.83 10.18 10.78
CA GLU A 8 -6.03 9.40 10.48
C GLU A 8 -5.65 8.05 9.88
N ARG A 9 -6.32 6.99 10.33
CA ARG A 9 -6.15 5.64 9.83
C ARG A 9 -7.30 5.27 8.91
N PHE A 10 -7.01 4.78 7.72
CA PHE A 10 -8.00 4.32 6.76
C PHE A 10 -7.80 2.86 6.37
N TRP A 11 -8.91 2.18 6.12
CA TRP A 11 -8.97 0.97 5.31
C TRP A 11 -9.59 1.34 3.95
N LEU A 12 -8.83 1.16 2.88
CA LEU A 12 -9.22 1.55 1.52
C LEU A 12 -9.48 0.31 0.67
N GLU A 13 -10.66 0.21 0.08
CA GLU A 13 -10.97 -0.79 -0.93
C GLU A 13 -11.20 -0.11 -2.27
N PHE A 14 -10.88 -0.83 -3.36
CA PHE A 14 -10.92 -0.29 -4.71
C PHE A 14 -11.86 -1.08 -5.62
N GLU A 15 -12.50 -0.40 -6.55
CA GLU A 15 -13.30 -1.00 -7.61
C GLU A 15 -12.36 -1.56 -8.69
N LEU A 16 -12.21 -2.89 -8.72
CA LEU A 16 -11.34 -3.59 -9.66
C LEU A 16 -12.17 -4.27 -10.75
N SER A 17 -12.15 -3.72 -11.96
CA SER A 17 -13.00 -4.20 -13.07
C SER A 17 -12.48 -5.45 -13.79
N ALA A 18 -11.23 -5.86 -13.56
CA ALA A 18 -10.66 -7.08 -14.14
C ALA A 18 -10.77 -8.22 -13.13
N PRO A 19 -11.02 -9.49 -13.52
CA PRO A 19 -10.94 -10.62 -12.60
C PRO A 19 -9.49 -10.82 -12.11
N ARG A 20 -9.32 -11.24 -10.85
CA ARG A 20 -8.01 -11.66 -10.30
C ARG A 20 -7.52 -12.83 -11.15
N LEU A 21 -6.49 -12.61 -11.97
CA LEU A 21 -5.83 -13.69 -12.67
C LEU A 21 -5.04 -14.50 -11.63
N ALA A 22 -5.22 -15.82 -11.63
CA ALA A 22 -4.37 -16.69 -10.82
C ALA A 22 -2.91 -16.46 -11.25
N PRO A 23 -1.93 -16.46 -10.32
CA PRO A 23 -0.54 -16.34 -10.69
C PRO A 23 -0.23 -17.45 -11.71
N THR A 24 -0.03 -17.08 -12.98
CA THR A 24 0.37 -18.03 -14.00
C THR A 24 1.77 -18.52 -13.64
N ASP A 25 1.85 -19.84 -13.48
CA ASP A 25 3.04 -20.60 -13.12
C ASP A 25 4.33 -19.97 -13.66
N GLY A 26 5.15 -19.44 -12.74
CA GLY A 26 6.55 -19.10 -12.97
C GLY A 26 6.89 -17.91 -13.86
N THR A 27 5.94 -17.14 -14.42
CA THR A 27 6.27 -16.01 -15.32
C THR A 27 5.98 -14.67 -14.66
N VAL A 28 6.99 -14.09 -14.00
CA VAL A 28 7.02 -12.64 -13.74
C VAL A 28 7.37 -11.99 -15.08
N THR A 29 6.37 -11.49 -15.80
CA THR A 29 6.57 -10.68 -17.00
C THR A 29 7.17 -9.33 -16.60
N LEU A 30 8.41 -9.08 -17.02
CA LEU A 30 9.11 -7.79 -16.89
C LEU A 30 8.41 -6.65 -17.67
N ASP A 31 7.44 -6.98 -18.53
CA ASP A 31 6.74 -6.05 -19.43
C ASP A 31 5.39 -5.51 -18.87
N GLY A 32 5.10 -5.66 -17.57
CA GLY A 32 3.95 -4.98 -16.93
C GLY A 32 2.56 -5.51 -17.33
N GLY A 33 2.48 -6.70 -17.94
CA GLY A 33 1.27 -7.50 -17.92
C GLY A 33 1.14 -8.15 -16.55
N ASP A 34 0.18 -7.72 -15.75
CA ASP A 34 -0.01 -8.05 -14.33
C ASP A 34 0.95 -7.30 -13.38
N ASP A 35 0.67 -6.01 -13.15
CA ASP A 35 1.43 -5.18 -12.22
C ASP A 35 1.26 -5.72 -10.78
N PRO A 36 2.32 -6.22 -10.12
CA PRO A 36 2.21 -6.80 -8.78
C PRO A 36 1.74 -5.78 -7.74
N ALA A 37 1.91 -4.46 -7.99
CA ALA A 37 1.39 -3.44 -7.10
C ALA A 37 -0.14 -3.32 -7.22
N ARG A 38 -0.71 -3.56 -8.41
CA ARG A 38 -2.17 -3.63 -8.59
C ARG A 38 -2.79 -4.85 -7.90
N GLN A 39 -2.05 -5.95 -7.77
CA GLN A 39 -2.54 -7.13 -7.03
C GLN A 39 -2.81 -6.84 -5.55
N LEU A 40 -2.13 -5.84 -4.98
CA LEU A 40 -2.30 -5.44 -3.58
C LEU A 40 -3.67 -4.83 -3.29
N LEU A 41 -4.24 -4.14 -4.27
CA LEU A 41 -5.53 -3.46 -4.15
C LEU A 41 -6.71 -4.44 -3.95
N TRP A 42 -6.54 -5.73 -4.31
CA TRP A 42 -7.57 -6.76 -4.16
C TRP A 42 -7.89 -7.10 -2.71
N HIS A 43 -6.96 -6.87 -1.80
CA HIS A 43 -7.08 -7.26 -0.40
C HIS A 43 -7.48 -6.09 0.51
N GLY A 44 -7.70 -4.91 -0.06
CA GLY A 44 -7.78 -3.66 0.69
C GLY A 44 -6.41 -3.17 1.14
N ILE A 45 -6.29 -1.86 1.36
CA ILE A 45 -5.07 -1.19 1.78
C ILE A 45 -5.32 -0.48 3.11
N GLY A 46 -4.59 -0.90 4.13
CA GLY A 46 -4.47 -0.20 5.39
C GLY A 46 -3.41 0.89 5.31
N VAL A 47 -3.80 2.14 5.48
CA VAL A 47 -2.91 3.30 5.42
C VAL A 47 -3.21 4.28 6.55
N THR A 48 -2.19 4.96 7.02
CA THR A 48 -2.32 6.03 8.01
C THR A 48 -1.64 7.27 7.47
N GLY A 49 -2.32 8.41 7.49
CA GLY A 49 -1.87 9.67 6.89
C GLY A 49 -2.51 10.86 7.59
N TYR A 50 -2.26 12.06 7.09
CA TYR A 50 -2.87 13.28 7.66
C TYR A 50 -4.33 13.47 7.25
N ASP A 51 -4.68 12.98 6.06
CA ASP A 51 -6.02 12.96 5.50
C ASP A 51 -6.11 11.87 4.42
N LEU A 52 -7.29 11.72 3.81
CA LEU A 52 -7.49 10.77 2.71
C LEU A 52 -6.60 11.05 1.49
N ALA A 53 -6.29 12.31 1.18
CA ALA A 53 -5.49 12.65 0.02
C ALA A 53 -4.01 12.26 0.21
N ASP A 54 -3.47 12.49 1.40
CA ASP A 54 -2.14 12.03 1.83
C ASP A 54 -2.06 10.50 1.78
N CYS A 55 -3.11 9.82 2.27
CA CYS A 55 -3.23 8.38 2.20
C CYS A 55 -3.17 7.86 0.75
N LEU A 56 -3.98 8.43 -0.15
CA LEU A 56 -4.01 8.04 -1.56
C LEU A 56 -2.69 8.35 -2.27
N ALA A 57 -2.02 9.46 -1.93
CA ALA A 57 -0.71 9.78 -2.47
C ALA A 57 0.33 8.69 -2.13
N MET A 58 0.31 8.15 -0.90
CA MET A 58 1.18 7.03 -0.52
C MET A 58 0.83 5.74 -1.28
N VAL A 59 -0.45 5.45 -1.50
CA VAL A 59 -0.86 4.30 -2.33
C VAL A 59 -0.39 4.49 -3.78
N GLN A 60 -0.54 5.70 -4.35
CA GLN A 60 -0.06 6.01 -5.70
C GLN A 60 1.46 5.84 -5.82
N GLN A 61 2.24 6.20 -4.79
CA GLN A 61 3.69 5.98 -4.79
C GLN A 61 4.07 4.50 -4.91
N VAL A 62 3.28 3.60 -4.32
CA VAL A 62 3.48 2.15 -4.44
C VAL A 62 3.08 1.64 -5.82
N LEU A 63 2.00 2.18 -6.39
CA LEU A 63 1.52 1.84 -7.73
C LEU A 63 2.39 2.42 -8.86
N GLY A 64 3.27 3.38 -8.57
CA GLY A 64 4.09 4.05 -9.57
C GLY A 64 3.22 4.79 -10.60
N ASP A 65 3.42 4.47 -11.88
CA ASP A 65 2.67 5.07 -13.00
C ASP A 65 1.29 4.41 -13.23
N VAL A 66 0.94 3.37 -12.47
CA VAL A 66 -0.38 2.73 -12.59
C VAL A 66 -1.45 3.63 -11.96
N PRO A 67 -2.50 4.02 -12.69
CA PRO A 67 -3.53 4.88 -12.14
C PRO A 67 -4.30 4.17 -11.01
N LEU A 68 -4.55 4.90 -9.92
CA LEU A 68 -5.44 4.44 -8.85
C LEU A 68 -6.84 4.13 -9.42
N PRO A 69 -7.37 2.92 -9.18
CA PRO A 69 -8.77 2.64 -9.48
C PRO A 69 -9.70 3.50 -8.61
N PRO A 70 -10.99 3.58 -8.97
CA PRO A 70 -11.98 4.23 -8.11
C PRO A 70 -12.03 3.57 -6.73
N ILE A 71 -12.22 4.37 -5.69
CA ILE A 71 -12.40 3.87 -4.32
C ILE A 71 -13.80 3.27 -4.22
N ARG A 72 -13.86 2.04 -3.73
CA ARG A 72 -15.09 1.33 -3.36
C ARG A 72 -15.57 1.73 -1.97
N SER A 73 -14.66 1.74 -1.01
CA SER A 73 -14.92 2.08 0.40
C SER A 73 -13.67 2.69 1.02
N ALA A 74 -13.88 3.58 1.98
CA ALA A 74 -12.81 4.22 2.76
C ALA A 74 -13.27 4.32 4.21
N ASP A 75 -12.96 3.31 5.01
CA ASP A 75 -13.36 3.24 6.41
C ASP A 75 -12.34 3.97 7.28
N LEU A 76 -12.78 5.07 7.89
CA LEU A 76 -11.98 5.83 8.86
C LEU A 76 -11.95 5.11 10.21
N ASN A 77 -10.76 4.97 10.77
CA ASN A 77 -10.48 4.28 12.03
C ASN A 77 -11.13 2.88 12.08
N PRO A 78 -10.78 1.99 11.14
CA PRO A 78 -11.39 0.66 11.04
C PRO A 78 -11.13 -0.14 12.32
N ASP A 79 -12.08 -1.00 12.68
CA ASP A 79 -11.86 -2.03 13.69
C ASP A 79 -10.91 -3.09 13.11
N LEU A 80 -9.67 -3.07 13.57
CA LEU A 80 -8.63 -3.98 13.09
C LEU A 80 -8.96 -5.45 13.41
N SER A 81 -9.79 -5.71 14.43
CA SER A 81 -10.18 -7.07 14.79
C SER A 81 -11.18 -7.70 13.83
N SER A 82 -11.89 -6.89 13.05
CA SER A 82 -12.84 -7.35 12.03
C SER A 82 -12.23 -7.49 10.63
N LEU A 83 -11.00 -6.99 10.42
CA LEU A 83 -10.34 -7.07 9.11
C LEU A 83 -9.73 -8.46 8.90
N GLU A 84 -10.00 -9.07 7.74
CA GLU A 84 -9.37 -10.32 7.30
C GLU A 84 -7.95 -10.07 6.78
N VAL A 85 -7.08 -9.52 7.62
CA VAL A 85 -5.66 -9.27 7.31
C VAL A 85 -4.78 -10.41 7.79
N ASN A 86 -3.77 -10.77 7.00
CA ASN A 86 -2.73 -11.69 7.46
C ASN A 86 -1.84 -10.99 8.49
N PRO A 87 -1.80 -11.43 9.76
CA PRO A 87 -1.04 -10.74 10.81
C PRO A 87 0.47 -10.71 10.56
N GLY A 88 1.01 -11.64 9.77
CA GLY A 88 2.41 -11.61 9.33
C GLY A 88 2.73 -10.55 8.27
N ASN A 89 1.70 -9.85 7.77
CA ASN A 89 1.78 -8.86 6.71
C ASN A 89 1.13 -7.53 7.14
N VAL A 90 1.19 -7.22 8.44
CA VAL A 90 0.64 -6.00 9.05
C VAL A 90 1.76 -5.24 9.77
N GLY A 91 1.99 -4.00 9.35
CA GLY A 91 2.88 -3.03 10.00
C GLY A 91 2.19 -2.32 11.17
N VAL A 92 2.76 -1.21 11.62
CA VAL A 92 2.25 -0.45 12.77
C VAL A 92 1.17 0.56 12.32
N PRO A 93 -0.13 0.37 12.64
CA PRO A 93 -1.22 1.17 12.07
C PRO A 93 -1.34 2.60 12.62
N VAL A 94 -0.50 2.98 13.59
CA VAL A 94 -0.44 4.33 14.18
C VAL A 94 0.66 5.20 13.58
N TRP A 95 1.50 4.63 12.72
CA TRP A 95 2.56 5.37 12.04
C TRP A 95 2.10 5.75 10.64
N ARG A 96 2.45 6.97 10.20
CA ARG A 96 2.18 7.41 8.84
C ARG A 96 2.83 6.45 7.83
N GLY A 97 2.05 5.94 6.90
CA GLY A 97 2.47 4.95 5.93
C GLY A 97 1.41 3.87 5.70
N ILE A 98 1.73 2.96 4.77
CA ILE A 98 0.93 1.76 4.50
C ILE A 98 1.30 0.70 5.53
N TRP A 99 0.32 0.26 6.30
CA TRP A 99 0.47 -0.78 7.32
C TRP A 99 -0.16 -2.11 6.89
N SER A 100 -0.97 -2.17 5.83
CA SER A 100 -1.41 -3.45 5.25
C SER A 100 -1.72 -3.30 3.76
N PRO A 101 -1.33 -4.26 2.90
CA PRO A 101 -0.33 -5.29 3.16
C PRO A 101 1.03 -4.63 3.49
N TRP A 102 1.80 -5.24 4.40
CA TRP A 102 3.12 -4.74 4.77
C TRP A 102 4.17 -5.14 3.74
N LEU A 103 4.37 -4.27 2.76
CA LEU A 103 5.17 -4.54 1.56
C LEU A 103 6.69 -4.58 1.78
N TYR A 104 7.18 -4.42 3.02
CA TYR A 104 8.61 -4.34 3.31
C TYR A 104 9.00 -4.86 4.70
N PRO A 105 9.76 -5.97 4.84
CA PRO A 105 10.96 -5.93 5.65
C PRO A 105 12.04 -5.22 4.80
N HIS A 106 12.51 -4.06 5.24
CA HIS A 106 13.61 -3.28 4.64
C HIS A 106 14.48 -4.01 3.58
N ARG A 107 14.48 -3.54 2.32
CA ARG A 107 15.76 -3.55 1.57
C ARG A 107 16.59 -2.39 2.13
N PRO A 108 17.82 -2.60 2.63
CA PRO A 108 18.72 -1.49 2.79
C PRO A 108 18.91 -0.85 1.41
N VAL A 109 18.69 0.45 1.32
CA VAL A 109 19.31 1.24 0.25
C VAL A 109 20.79 0.89 0.33
N ALA A 110 21.31 0.22 -0.71
CA ALA A 110 22.75 0.14 -0.91
C ALA A 110 23.21 1.59 -0.95
N GLN A 111 23.81 2.05 0.14
CA GLN A 111 24.44 3.35 0.22
C GLN A 111 25.48 3.33 -0.88
N GLY A 112 25.19 4.10 -1.94
CA GLY A 112 26.00 4.16 -3.13
C GLY A 112 27.46 4.28 -2.76
N GLU A 113 28.25 3.43 -3.41
CA GLU A 113 29.69 3.53 -3.50
C GLU A 113 30.10 5.00 -3.55
N ARG A 114 30.71 5.48 -2.46
CA ARG A 114 31.67 6.56 -2.57
C ARG A 114 32.96 5.96 -3.09
N ALA A 115 32.98 5.67 -4.38
CA ALA A 115 34.21 5.83 -5.15
C ALA A 115 34.38 7.33 -5.38
N GLN A 116 35.46 7.91 -4.85
CA GLN A 116 36.43 8.68 -5.63
C GLN A 116 37.47 9.35 -4.72
N HIS A 117 38.72 9.01 -5.04
CA HIS A 117 39.99 9.75 -4.89
C HIS A 117 40.57 10.03 -3.50
#